data_AF-A0A920QGE5-F1
#
_entry.id   AF-A0A920QGE5-F1
#
_cell.length_a   1.000
_cell.length_b   1.000
_cell.length_c   1.000
_cell.angle_alpha   90.00
_cell.angle_beta   90.00
_cell.angle_gamma   90.00
#
_symmetry.space_group_name_H-M   'P 1'
#
loop_
_entity.id
_entity.type
_entity.pdbx_description
1 polymer ?
#
loop_
_entity_poly.entity_id
_entity_poly.type
_entity_poly.pdbx_seq_one_letter_code
_entity_poly.pdbx_strand_id
1 'polypeptide(L)' 'MLDFNLSDEQQMLVEMTRSFVKKDMIPHEEILETKDILPSDLAASLKKKSIELGIYACNLPEEVGGWWFRRCVRNAD' A
#
# COMPACT_ATOMS: atom_id res chain seq x y z
N MET A 1 -8.95 30.64 -11.49
CA MET A 1 -9.41 29.34 -12.02
C MET A 1 -8.80 28.27 -11.12
N LEU A 2 -9.59 27.32 -10.60
CA LEU A 2 -9.07 26.24 -9.76
C LEU A 2 -8.35 25.21 -10.65
N ASP A 3 -7.17 24.79 -10.21
CA ASP A 3 -6.42 23.69 -10.83
C ASP A 3 -6.80 22.38 -10.15
N PHE A 4 -7.23 21.40 -10.95
CA PHE A 4 -7.68 20.08 -10.49
C PHE A 4 -6.66 18.97 -10.83
N ASN A 5 -5.48 19.34 -11.33
CA ASN A 5 -4.41 18.37 -11.53
C ASN A 5 -3.91 17.85 -10.20
N LEU A 6 -3.49 16.59 -10.20
CA LEU A 6 -2.78 16.01 -9.06
C LEU A 6 -1.43 16.70 -8.88
N SER A 7 -1.02 16.89 -7.64
CA SER A 7 0.37 17.25 -7.35
C SER A 7 1.32 16.10 -7.73
N ASP A 8 2.59 16.40 -7.93
CA ASP A 8 3.61 15.38 -8.21
C ASP A 8 3.63 14.28 -7.14
N GLU A 9 3.46 14.64 -5.86
CA GLU A 9 3.38 13.69 -4.74
C GLU A 9 2.16 12.76 -4.85
N GLN A 10 1.00 13.31 -5.20
CA GLN A 10 -0.22 12.52 -5.42
C GLN A 10 -0.07 11.60 -6.63
N GLN A 11 0.55 12.08 -7.70
CA GLN A 11 0.84 11.29 -8.89
C GLN A 11 1.79 10.12 -8.57
N MET A 12 2.85 10.36 -7.79
CA MET A 12 3.75 9.31 -7.31
C MET A 12 3.01 8.26 -6.46
N LEU A 13 2.12 8.69 -5.56
CA LEU A 13 1.32 7.77 -4.73
C LEU A 13 0.43 6.86 -5.59
N VAL A 14 -0.21 7.41 -6.63
CA VAL A 14 -1.02 6.67 -7.59
C VAL A 14 -0.18 5.63 -8.33
N GLU A 15 1.01 6.01 -8.79
CA GLU A 15 1.91 5.12 -9.52
C GLU A 15 2.44 3.97 -8.68
N MET A 16 2.88 4.25 -7.44
CA MET A 16 3.32 3.22 -6.49
C MET A 16 2.18 2.24 -6.18
N THR A 17 0.99 2.74 -5.91
CA THR A 17 -0.19 1.91 -5.62
C THR A 17 -0.54 1.02 -6.81
N ARG A 18 -0.58 1.58 -8.04
CA ARG A 18 -0.84 0.81 -9.27
C ARG A 18 0.21 -0.27 -9.49
N SER A 19 1.49 0.03 -9.26
CA SER A 19 2.57 -0.93 -9.41
C SER A 19 2.44 -2.06 -8.39
N PHE A 20 2.14 -1.76 -7.12
CA PHE A 20 1.94 -2.74 -6.08
C PHE A 20 0.76 -3.67 -6.40
N VAL A 21 -0.40 -3.13 -6.78
CA VAL A 21 -1.56 -3.95 -7.17
C VAL A 21 -1.20 -4.90 -8.31
N LYS A 22 -0.58 -4.39 -9.38
CA LYS A 22 -0.28 -5.20 -10.57
C LYS A 22 0.76 -6.29 -10.32
N LYS A 23 1.82 -5.98 -9.56
CA LYS A 23 2.96 -6.89 -9.38
C LYS A 23 2.77 -7.84 -8.20
N ASP A 24 2.07 -7.39 -7.17
CA ASP A 24 2.02 -8.09 -5.89
C ASP A 24 0.63 -8.64 -5.56
N MET A 25 -0.46 -7.97 -5.95
CA MET A 25 -1.82 -8.43 -5.60
C MET A 25 -2.47 -9.28 -6.68
N ILE A 26 -2.51 -8.80 -7.93
CA ILE A 26 -3.18 -9.49 -9.06
C ILE A 26 -2.69 -10.93 -9.26
N PRO A 27 -1.39 -11.29 -9.11
CA PRO A 27 -0.95 -12.68 -9.24
C PRO A 27 -1.63 -13.68 -8.29
N HIS A 28 -2.32 -13.19 -7.26
CA HIS A 28 -3.01 -13.99 -6.27
C HIS A 28 -4.54 -13.88 -6.33
N GLU A 29 -5.08 -13.17 -7.34
CA GLU A 29 -6.52 -12.94 -7.51
C GLU A 29 -7.31 -14.26 -7.64
N GLU A 30 -6.81 -15.21 -8.43
CA GLU A 30 -7.46 -16.52 -8.64
C GLU A 30 -7.66 -17.30 -7.33
N ILE A 31 -6.74 -17.17 -6.37
CA ILE A 31 -6.85 -17.82 -5.06
C ILE A 31 -8.06 -17.26 -4.32
N LEU A 32 -8.23 -15.94 -4.33
CA LEU A 32 -9.33 -15.26 -3.70
C LEU A 32 -10.66 -15.59 -4.40
N GLU A 33 -10.70 -15.54 -5.74
CA GLU A 33 -11.91 -15.85 -6.51
C GLU A 33 -12.39 -17.29 -6.32
N THR A 34 -11.45 -18.26 -6.29
CA THR A 34 -11.80 -19.68 -6.23
C THR A 34 -12.12 -20.15 -4.82
N LYS A 35 -11.39 -19.62 -3.82
CA LYS A 35 -11.47 -20.12 -2.43
C LYS A 35 -12.20 -19.18 -1.49
N ASP A 36 -12.52 -17.97 -1.94
CA ASP A 36 -13.09 -16.88 -1.13
C ASP A 36 -12.25 -16.55 0.13
N ILE A 37 -10.96 -16.88 0.10
CA ILE A 37 -10.03 -16.75 1.22
C ILE A 37 -8.66 -16.31 0.69
N LEU A 38 -8.09 -15.29 1.31
CA LEU A 38 -6.67 -14.95 1.17
C LEU A 38 -5.88 -15.64 2.30
N PRO A 39 -4.91 -16.53 1.99
CA PRO A 39 -4.08 -17.18 3.01
C PRO A 39 -3.43 -16.16 3.94
N SER A 40 -3.42 -16.44 5.25
CA SER A 40 -2.96 -15.50 6.29
C SER A 40 -1.53 -15.00 6.06
N ASP A 41 -0.63 -15.90 5.65
CA ASP A 41 0.78 -15.57 5.47
C ASP A 41 0.99 -14.68 4.25
N LEU A 42 0.21 -14.90 3.19
CA LEU A 42 0.19 -14.05 2.01
C LEU A 42 -0.36 -12.66 2.36
N ALA A 43 -1.48 -12.60 3.09
CA ALA A 43 -2.04 -11.34 3.57
C ALA A 43 -1.04 -10.56 4.45
N ALA A 44 -0.33 -11.24 5.35
CA ALA A 44 0.70 -10.65 6.19
C ALA A 44 1.89 -10.12 5.38
N SER A 45 2.34 -10.87 4.38
CA SER A 45 3.43 -10.47 3.47
C SER A 45 3.06 -9.24 2.63
N LEU A 46 1.88 -9.24 2.00
CA LEU A 46 1.37 -8.10 1.23
C LEU A 46 1.19 -6.87 2.11
N LYS A 47 0.66 -7.04 3.33
CA LYS A 47 0.55 -5.97 4.31
C LYS A 47 1.92 -5.39 4.66
N LYS A 48 2.89 -6.23 5.01
CA LYS A 48 4.27 -5.79 5.33
C LYS A 48 4.86 -4.97 4.19
N LYS A 49 4.75 -5.46 2.96
CA LYS A 49 5.26 -4.75 1.78
C LYS A 49 4.55 -3.41 1.54
N SER A 50 3.23 -3.35 1.73
CA SER A 50 2.48 -2.09 1.61
C SER A 50 2.88 -1.05 2.66
N ILE A 51 3.30 -1.49 3.85
CA ILE A 51 3.85 -0.63 4.92
C ILE A 51 5.24 -0.13 4.51
N GLU A 52 6.12 -1.00 4.03
CA GLU A 52 7.46 -0.63 3.56
C GLU A 52 7.41 0.36 2.39
N LEU A 53 6.41 0.25 1.52
CA LEU A 53 6.15 1.18 0.42
C LEU A 53 5.47 2.49 0.86
N GLY A 54 5.03 2.59 2.11
CA GLY A 54 4.35 3.78 2.64
C GLY A 54 2.94 4.01 2.09
N ILE A 55 2.33 3.01 1.44
CA ILE A 55 0.99 3.11 0.86
C ILE A 55 -0.11 2.56 1.79
N TYR A 56 0.29 1.81 2.84
CA TYR A 56 -0.63 1.32 3.86
C TYR A 56 -1.15 2.46 4.74
N ALA A 57 -2.47 2.53 4.91
CA ALA A 57 -3.13 3.52 5.79
C ALA A 57 -2.68 4.97 5.54
N CYS A 58 -2.26 5.28 4.31
CA CYS A 58 -1.69 6.58 3.97
C CYS A 58 -2.66 7.73 4.26
N ASN A 59 -3.97 7.51 4.22
CA ASN A 59 -5.01 8.52 4.47
C ASN A 59 -5.41 8.70 5.94
N LEU A 60 -4.82 7.96 6.88
CA LEU A 60 -5.21 8.04 8.29
C LEU A 60 -4.34 9.05 9.08
N PRO A 61 -4.82 9.55 10.24
CA PRO A 61 -3.99 10.30 11.18
C PRO A 61 -2.89 9.44 11.84
N GLU A 62 -1.82 10.08 12.31
CA GLU A 62 -0.67 9.40 12.93
C GLU A 62 -1.07 8.62 14.20
N GLU A 63 -2.02 9.13 14.97
CA GLU A 63 -2.45 8.50 16.23
C GLU A 63 -3.12 7.14 16.02
N VAL A 64 -3.59 6.87 14.80
CA VAL A 64 -4.16 5.59 14.38
C VAL A 64 -3.30 4.90 13.30
N GLY A 65 -2.08 5.39 13.08
CA GLY A 65 -1.05 4.77 12.23
C GLY A 65 -0.99 5.27 10.79
N GLY A 66 -1.35 6.52 10.49
CA GLY A 66 -1.37 7.03 9.12
C GLY A 66 -0.63 8.34 8.81
N TRP A 67 -0.45 8.50 7.50
CA TRP A 67 0.18 9.53 6.66
C TRP A 67 1.71 9.63 6.60
N TRP A 68 2.48 9.68 7.70
CA TRP A 68 3.94 9.94 7.61
C TRP A 68 4.74 9.25 8.72
N PHE A 69 4.59 7.93 8.91
CA PHE A 69 5.33 7.17 9.93
C PHE A 69 6.85 7.22 9.65
N ARG A 70 7.47 8.29 10.13
CA ARG A 70 8.80 8.80 9.85
C ARG A 70 9.86 7.70 9.94
N ARG A 71 10.31 7.17 8.79
CA ARG A 71 11.62 6.52 8.47
C ARG A 71 11.40 5.22 7.73
N CYS A 72 11.86 5.15 6.47
CA CYS A 72 11.95 3.91 5.71
C CYS A 72 12.48 2.71 6.51
N VAL A 73 13.51 2.90 7.36
CA VAL A 73 14.25 1.78 7.94
C VAL A 73 15.03 2.31 9.14
N ARG A 74 14.40 2.55 10.28
CA ARG A 74 15.16 2.80 11.53
C ARG A 74 14.56 2.02 12.69
N ASN A 75 14.45 0.71 12.44
CA ASN A 75 14.80 -0.39 13.31
C ASN A 75 14.16 -1.64 12.68
N ALA A 76 14.81 -2.13 11.63
CA ALA A 76 14.78 -3.56 11.37
C ALA A 76 15.74 -4.19 12.40
N ASP A 77 15.30 -4.18 13.66
CA ASP A 77 15.81 -4.92 14.81
C ASP A 77 14.58 -5.28 15.66
#